data_AF-G0U4W9-F1
#
_entry.id   AF-G0U4W9-F1
#
_cell.length_a   1.000
_cell.length_b   1.000
_cell.length_c   1.000
_cell.angle_alpha   90.00
_cell.angle_beta   90.00
_cell.angle_gamma   90.00
#
_symmetry.space_group_name_H-M   'P 1'
#
loop_
_entity.id
_entity.type
_entity.pdbx_description
1 polymer ?
#
loop_
_entity_poly.entity_id
_entity_poly.type
_entity_poly.pdbx_seq_one_letter_code
_entity_poly.pdbx_strand_id
1 'polypeptide(L)'
;MAHIRGGVGAFLLRRAAPKSIRQKYQTGPQFHKRKFFRFPIGHHQLNRRIGGVQRGSPTQQPEYGRFRHLPGDVQTRPQCDFTFSQRADRAMYAWRKRGDLQLYMIGGKTETFACYCCGYPVRSQLVAIKADNWDYRMCYRCYTNTIHYGMENDT
;
A
#
# COMPACT_ATOMS: atom_id res chain seq x y z
N MET A 1 21.41 48.76 -15.25
CA MET A 1 20.84 48.03 -16.40
C MET A 1 19.61 47.28 -15.93
N ALA A 2 18.44 47.55 -16.49
CA ALA A 2 17.22 46.81 -16.15
C ALA A 2 17.18 45.51 -16.97
N HIS A 3 17.13 44.35 -16.29
CA HIS A 3 17.04 43.05 -16.96
C HIS A 3 15.61 42.76 -17.42
N ILE A 4 15.47 42.10 -18.57
CA ILE A 4 14.18 41.60 -19.08
C ILE A 4 13.71 40.44 -18.20
N ARG A 5 12.48 40.50 -17.70
CA ARG A 5 11.83 39.42 -16.93
C ARG A 5 10.70 38.81 -17.76
N GLY A 6 10.74 37.50 -17.99
CA GLY A 6 9.67 36.73 -18.63
C GLY A 6 8.77 36.01 -17.62
N GLY A 7 7.58 35.59 -18.05
CA GLY A 7 6.64 34.80 -17.25
C GLY A 7 6.25 33.51 -17.95
N VAL A 8 6.41 32.37 -17.28
CA VAL A 8 5.98 31.05 -17.78
C VAL A 8 5.15 30.33 -16.72
N GLY A 9 3.96 29.86 -17.10
CA GLY A 9 3.06 29.14 -16.20
C GLY A 9 3.63 27.78 -15.80
N ALA A 10 3.63 27.47 -14.50
CA ALA A 10 4.16 26.21 -13.98
C ALA A 10 3.41 24.95 -14.50
N PHE A 11 2.16 25.12 -14.94
CA PHE A 11 1.35 24.06 -15.54
C PHE A 11 1.95 23.54 -16.86
N LEU A 12 2.53 24.43 -17.67
CA LEU A 12 3.24 24.07 -18.92
C LEU A 12 4.44 23.17 -18.63
N LEU A 13 5.11 23.42 -17.50
CA LEU A 13 6.29 22.66 -17.06
C LEU A 13 5.92 21.33 -16.39
N ARG A 14 4.65 21.10 -15.99
CA ARG A 14 4.26 19.87 -15.29
C ARG A 14 4.44 18.62 -16.14
N ARG A 15 4.36 18.71 -17.47
CA ARG A 15 4.59 17.58 -18.39
C ARG A 15 5.97 16.94 -18.19
N ALA A 16 6.97 17.74 -17.85
CA ALA A 16 8.36 17.30 -17.60
C ALA A 16 8.67 17.06 -16.11
N ALA A 17 7.66 16.96 -15.23
CA ALA A 17 7.87 16.74 -13.80
C ALA A 17 8.62 15.43 -13.43
N PRO A 18 8.47 14.30 -14.15
CA PRO A 18 9.28 13.10 -13.92
C PRO A 18 10.76 13.32 -14.27
N LYS A 19 11.66 12.91 -13.38
CA LYS A 19 13.12 13.11 -13.51
C LYS A 19 13.90 11.82 -13.82
N SER A 20 13.21 10.72 -14.10
CA SER A 20 13.85 9.44 -14.46
C SER A 20 12.92 8.57 -15.30
N ILE A 21 13.50 7.56 -15.97
CA ILE A 21 12.75 6.56 -16.74
C ILE A 21 11.68 5.89 -15.88
N ARG A 22 12.05 5.45 -14.66
CA ARG A 22 11.14 4.87 -13.68
C ARG A 22 9.95 5.78 -13.35
N GLN A 23 10.17 7.08 -13.19
CA GLN A 23 9.08 8.02 -12.85
C GLN A 23 8.19 8.33 -14.06
N LYS A 24 8.78 8.46 -15.26
CA LYS A 24 8.08 8.84 -16.49
C LYS A 24 7.23 7.70 -17.04
N TYR A 25 7.81 6.51 -17.09
CA TYR A 25 7.22 5.33 -17.74
C TYR A 25 6.70 4.29 -16.75
N GLN A 26 6.88 4.51 -15.44
CA GLN A 26 6.40 3.60 -14.39
C GLN A 26 6.95 2.18 -14.51
N THR A 27 8.19 2.03 -14.99
CA THR A 27 8.86 0.74 -15.24
C THR A 27 9.22 -0.06 -13.98
N GLY A 28 8.92 0.45 -12.78
CA GLY A 28 9.19 -0.25 -11.53
C GLY A 28 8.58 0.44 -10.30
N PRO A 29 8.86 -0.09 -9.09
CA PRO A 29 8.38 0.45 -7.82
C PRO A 29 8.68 1.94 -7.64
N GLN A 30 7.67 2.71 -7.23
CA GLN A 30 7.72 4.17 -7.14
C GLN A 30 8.11 4.70 -5.75
N PHE A 31 9.19 4.18 -5.14
CA PHE A 31 9.74 4.53 -3.81
C PHE A 31 9.60 6.03 -3.43
N HIS A 32 8.43 6.43 -2.94
CA HIS A 32 8.01 7.80 -2.63
C HIS A 32 8.30 8.88 -3.70
N LYS A 33 8.43 8.52 -4.99
CA LYS A 33 8.79 9.47 -6.08
C LYS A 33 7.77 9.58 -7.21
N ARG A 34 6.55 9.08 -7.03
CA ARG A 34 5.46 9.20 -8.02
C ARG A 34 5.07 10.67 -8.24
N LYS A 35 4.88 11.09 -9.50
CA LYS A 35 4.52 12.48 -9.87
C LYS A 35 3.05 12.66 -10.19
N PHE A 36 2.45 11.69 -10.88
CA PHE A 36 1.07 11.76 -11.35
C PHE A 36 0.22 10.69 -10.69
N PHE A 37 -0.87 11.12 -10.07
CA PHE A 37 -1.79 10.27 -9.33
C PHE A 37 -3.16 10.28 -10.01
N ARG A 38 -3.83 9.13 -10.01
CA ARG A 38 -5.21 8.98 -10.45
C ARG A 38 -6.03 8.44 -9.29
N PHE A 39 -6.94 9.27 -8.79
CA PHE A 39 -7.90 8.93 -7.75
C PHE A 39 -9.32 8.89 -8.34
N PRO A 40 -10.26 8.15 -7.73
CA PRO A 40 -11.66 8.20 -8.14
C PRO A 40 -12.22 9.62 -8.04
N ILE A 41 -13.08 10.01 -8.98
CA ILE A 41 -13.76 11.30 -8.97
C ILE A 41 -14.67 11.37 -7.73
N GLY A 42 -14.70 12.53 -7.07
CA GLY A 42 -15.48 12.74 -5.84
C GLY A 42 -14.74 12.40 -4.54
N HIS A 43 -13.55 11.80 -4.61
CA HIS A 43 -12.73 11.60 -3.41
C HIS A 43 -11.99 12.88 -3.03
N HIS A 44 -12.37 13.51 -1.91
CA HIS A 44 -11.62 14.65 -1.35
C HIS A 44 -10.37 14.24 -0.59
N GLN A 45 -10.41 13.09 0.09
CA GLN A 45 -9.22 12.50 0.69
C GLN A 45 -8.47 11.69 -0.37
N LEU A 46 -7.31 12.20 -0.80
CA LEU A 46 -6.49 11.62 -1.86
C LEU A 46 -5.68 10.40 -1.38
N ASN A 47 -6.38 9.37 -0.92
CA ASN A 47 -5.83 8.05 -0.60
C ASN A 47 -6.61 6.94 -1.33
N ARG A 48 -5.91 5.86 -1.67
CA ARG A 48 -6.58 4.62 -2.08
C ARG A 48 -7.10 3.91 -0.83
N ARG A 49 -8.19 3.16 -0.95
CA ARG A 49 -8.81 2.47 0.18
C ARG A 49 -8.89 0.98 -0.13
N ILE A 50 -8.46 0.15 0.82
CA ILE A 50 -8.67 -1.30 0.80
C ILE A 50 -9.39 -1.63 2.10
N GLY A 51 -10.71 -1.76 2.01
CA GLY A 51 -11.61 -1.95 3.15
C GLY A 51 -12.00 -3.41 3.35
N GLY A 52 -12.31 -3.77 4.60
CA GLY A 52 -12.87 -5.07 4.97
C GLY A 52 -14.37 -4.95 5.26
N VAL A 53 -15.11 -6.06 5.13
CA VAL A 53 -16.54 -6.13 5.46
C VAL A 53 -16.73 -6.99 6.70
N GLN A 54 -17.19 -6.37 7.79
CA GLN A 54 -17.58 -7.09 9.00
C GLN A 54 -19.06 -7.48 8.92
N ARG A 55 -19.35 -8.73 9.22
CA ARG A 55 -20.68 -9.36 9.17
C ARG A 55 -21.08 -10.04 10.47
N GLY A 56 -20.15 -10.21 11.42
CA GLY A 56 -20.40 -10.83 12.71
C GLY A 56 -19.47 -10.36 13.82
N SER A 57 -19.69 -10.90 15.02
CA SER A 57 -18.78 -10.75 16.16
C SER A 57 -17.48 -11.55 15.95
N PRO A 58 -16.39 -11.24 16.67
CA PRO A 58 -15.11 -11.95 16.52
C PRO A 58 -15.21 -13.47 16.71
N THR A 59 -16.13 -13.94 17.57
CA THR A 59 -16.39 -15.37 17.79
C THR A 59 -16.98 -16.07 16.55
N GLN A 60 -17.79 -15.37 15.75
CA GLN A 60 -18.44 -15.90 14.55
C GLN A 60 -17.64 -15.62 13.28
N GLN A 61 -16.98 -14.46 13.22
CA GLN A 61 -16.16 -14.01 12.10
C GLN A 61 -14.86 -13.41 12.64
N PRO A 62 -13.75 -14.16 12.57
CA PRO A 62 -12.41 -13.63 12.85
C PRO A 62 -12.11 -12.41 11.97
N GLU A 63 -11.31 -11.48 12.47
CA GLU A 63 -11.11 -10.19 11.80
C GLU A 63 -10.43 -10.33 10.44
N TYR A 64 -9.52 -11.29 10.26
CA TYR A 64 -8.93 -11.59 8.95
C TYR A 64 -10.00 -12.04 7.93
N GLY A 65 -11.12 -12.60 8.40
CA GLY A 65 -12.27 -12.97 7.59
C GLY A 65 -12.99 -11.81 6.91
N ARG A 66 -12.74 -10.55 7.33
CA ARG A 66 -13.34 -9.34 6.73
C ARG A 66 -12.90 -9.10 5.29
N PHE A 67 -11.73 -9.60 4.92
CA PHE A 67 -11.11 -9.36 3.62
C PHE A 67 -11.27 -10.54 2.64
N ARG A 68 -12.06 -11.56 2.97
CA ARG A 68 -12.29 -12.75 2.11
C ARG A 68 -12.80 -12.46 0.70
N HIS A 69 -13.41 -11.29 0.49
CA HIS A 69 -13.86 -10.83 -0.83
C HIS A 69 -12.70 -10.39 -1.75
N LEU A 70 -11.49 -10.22 -1.21
CA LEU A 70 -10.28 -9.98 -1.98
C LEU A 70 -9.57 -11.31 -2.29
N PRO A 71 -8.91 -11.44 -3.45
CA PRO A 71 -8.15 -12.65 -3.81
C PRO A 71 -6.83 -12.74 -3.04
N GLY A 72 -6.17 -13.88 -3.10
CA GLY A 72 -4.81 -14.09 -2.55
C GLY A 72 -4.80 -14.57 -1.10
N ASP A 73 -3.70 -14.32 -0.40
CA ASP A 73 -3.44 -14.93 0.91
C ASP A 73 -4.49 -14.60 1.98
N VAL A 74 -5.24 -13.48 1.89
CA VAL A 74 -6.32 -13.16 2.84
C VAL A 74 -7.49 -14.15 2.85
N GLN A 75 -7.58 -15.03 1.86
CA GLN A 75 -8.53 -16.15 1.85
C GLN A 75 -8.05 -17.32 2.71
N THR A 76 -6.75 -17.39 2.98
CA THR A 76 -6.13 -18.41 3.83
C THR A 76 -6.05 -17.96 5.28
N ARG A 77 -5.91 -18.92 6.19
CA ARG A 77 -5.69 -18.63 7.61
C ARG A 77 -4.27 -18.05 7.80
N PRO A 78 -4.11 -16.97 8.59
CA PRO A 78 -2.80 -16.46 8.98
C PRO A 78 -1.94 -17.52 9.69
N GLN A 79 -0.62 -17.42 9.58
CA GLN A 79 0.31 -18.31 10.27
C GLN A 79 0.45 -17.93 11.75
N CYS A 80 0.50 -16.64 12.04
CA CYS A 80 0.60 -16.13 13.40
C CYS A 80 -0.67 -15.35 13.78
N ASP A 81 -1.13 -15.58 15.00
CA ASP A 81 -2.24 -14.89 15.64
C ASP A 81 -1.73 -14.21 16.92
N PHE A 82 -1.84 -12.89 16.96
CA PHE A 82 -1.36 -12.03 18.03
C PHE A 82 -2.51 -11.39 18.81
N THR A 83 -3.76 -11.76 18.54
CA THR A 83 -4.94 -11.15 19.19
C THR A 83 -4.96 -11.29 20.70
N PHE A 84 -4.35 -12.34 21.23
CA PHE A 84 -4.19 -12.57 22.67
C PHE A 84 -2.92 -11.95 23.27
N SER A 85 -2.10 -11.25 22.47
CA SER A 85 -0.85 -10.63 22.89
C SER A 85 -0.91 -9.10 22.83
N GLN A 86 -0.27 -8.42 23.77
CA GLN A 86 -0.20 -6.96 23.77
C GLN A 86 0.93 -6.49 22.84
N ARG A 87 0.57 -6.00 21.65
CA ARG A 87 1.53 -5.45 20.67
C ARG A 87 1.41 -3.94 20.52
N ALA A 88 2.56 -3.25 20.53
CA ALA A 88 2.62 -1.80 20.37
C ALA A 88 2.15 -1.31 18.99
N ASP A 89 2.49 -2.07 17.94
CA ASP A 89 2.10 -1.77 16.55
C ASP A 89 0.70 -2.29 16.18
N ARG A 90 -0.01 -2.91 17.14
CA ARG A 90 -1.37 -3.44 16.99
C ARG A 90 -1.53 -4.50 15.90
N ALA A 91 -0.46 -5.14 15.42
CA ALA A 91 -0.60 -6.26 14.50
C ALA A 91 -1.38 -7.40 15.16
N MET A 92 -2.49 -7.84 14.54
CA MET A 92 -3.33 -8.92 15.03
C MET A 92 -3.00 -10.25 14.37
N TYR A 93 -2.66 -10.22 13.09
CA TYR A 93 -2.37 -11.43 12.31
C TYR A 93 -1.16 -11.22 11.41
N ALA A 94 -0.41 -12.28 11.17
CA ALA A 94 0.61 -12.33 10.13
C ALA A 94 0.46 -13.60 9.29
N TRP A 95 0.48 -13.46 7.97
CA TRP A 95 0.55 -14.57 7.05
C TRP A 95 1.98 -15.07 6.91
N ARG A 96 2.12 -16.25 6.32
CA ARG A 96 3.42 -16.83 5.98
C ARG A 96 4.19 -15.89 5.06
N LYS A 97 5.49 -15.75 5.28
CA LYS A 97 6.38 -15.01 4.38
C LYS A 97 6.30 -15.58 2.96
N ARG A 98 6.19 -14.70 1.97
CA ARG A 98 6.28 -14.98 0.53
C ARG A 98 7.52 -14.26 0.02
N GLY A 99 8.63 -14.99 -0.08
CA GLY A 99 9.93 -14.38 -0.34
C GLY A 99 10.28 -13.36 0.74
N ASP A 100 10.68 -12.16 0.32
CA ASP A 100 10.99 -11.04 1.21
C ASP A 100 9.76 -10.31 1.76
N LEU A 101 8.54 -10.68 1.36
CA LEU A 101 7.32 -9.99 1.78
C LEU A 101 6.56 -10.77 2.85
N GLN A 102 6.14 -10.08 3.91
CA GLN A 102 5.21 -10.62 4.90
C GLN A 102 3.97 -9.75 5.04
N LEU A 103 2.80 -10.35 4.89
CA LEU A 103 1.52 -9.66 5.07
C LEU A 103 1.09 -9.67 6.53
N TYR A 104 0.73 -8.49 7.03
CA TYR A 104 0.16 -8.26 8.36
C TYR A 104 -1.24 -7.66 8.26
N MET A 105 -2.08 -7.97 9.24
CA MET A 105 -3.32 -7.25 9.50
C MET A 105 -3.17 -6.46 10.80
N ILE A 106 -3.28 -5.14 10.70
CA ILE A 106 -3.22 -4.22 11.82
C ILE A 106 -4.61 -4.02 12.43
N GLY A 107 -4.71 -4.13 13.74
CA GLY A 107 -5.90 -3.91 14.54
C GLY A 107 -6.21 -2.44 14.78
N GLY A 108 -7.44 -2.17 15.24
CA GLY A 108 -7.90 -0.81 15.52
C GLY A 108 -8.13 0.03 14.26
N LYS A 109 -7.75 1.31 14.32
CA LYS A 109 -8.00 2.30 13.26
C LYS A 109 -7.15 2.00 12.03
N THR A 110 -7.77 2.06 10.85
CA THR A 110 -7.07 1.97 9.56
C THR A 110 -5.95 2.99 9.47
N GLU A 111 -4.73 2.54 9.18
CA GLU A 111 -3.58 3.40 8.94
C GLU A 111 -3.55 3.88 7.50
N THR A 112 -3.02 5.08 7.27
CA THR A 112 -2.70 5.57 5.93
C THR A 112 -1.18 5.56 5.76
N PHE A 113 -0.68 4.78 4.80
CA PHE A 113 0.74 4.64 4.52
C PHE A 113 1.02 4.76 3.02
N ALA A 114 2.25 5.09 2.64
CA ALA A 114 2.64 5.16 1.24
C ALA A 114 3.20 3.81 0.78
N CYS A 115 2.55 3.18 -0.19
CA CYS A 115 3.04 1.93 -0.75
C CYS A 115 4.25 2.20 -1.64
N TYR A 116 5.40 1.57 -1.37
CA TYR A 116 6.62 1.81 -2.16
C TYR A 116 6.51 1.32 -3.61
N CYS A 117 5.71 0.27 -3.88
CA CYS A 117 5.46 -0.24 -5.22
C CYS A 117 4.63 0.73 -6.07
N CYS A 118 3.36 0.98 -5.74
CA CYS A 118 2.52 1.87 -6.56
C CYS A 118 2.81 3.36 -6.36
N GLY A 119 3.41 3.76 -5.25
CA GLY A 119 3.68 5.14 -4.86
C GLY A 119 2.49 5.91 -4.32
N TYR A 120 1.29 5.29 -4.20
CA TYR A 120 0.10 5.94 -3.68
C TYR A 120 0.07 5.89 -2.14
N PRO A 121 -0.48 6.92 -1.47
CA PRO A 121 -0.99 6.77 -0.11
C PRO A 121 -2.20 5.83 -0.13
N VAL A 122 -2.18 4.83 0.75
CA VAL A 122 -3.21 3.81 0.88
C VAL A 122 -3.66 3.74 2.33
N ARG A 123 -4.97 3.77 2.53
CA ARG A 123 -5.62 3.59 3.82
C ARG A 123 -6.18 2.16 3.92
N SER A 124 -5.59 1.34 4.78
CA SER A 124 -5.99 -0.06 4.97
C SER A 124 -5.51 -0.61 6.32
N GLN A 125 -6.06 -1.74 6.73
CA GLN A 125 -5.52 -2.58 7.81
C GLN A 125 -4.51 -3.61 7.30
N LEU A 126 -4.51 -3.91 5.99
CA LEU A 126 -3.60 -4.87 5.39
C LEU A 126 -2.31 -4.17 4.94
N VAL A 127 -1.18 -4.62 5.48
CA VAL A 127 0.14 -4.05 5.22
C VAL A 127 1.12 -5.18 4.95
N ALA A 128 1.72 -5.20 3.77
CA ALA A 128 2.85 -6.09 3.50
C ALA A 128 4.16 -5.36 3.80
N ILE A 129 5.06 -6.02 4.53
CA ILE A 129 6.35 -5.49 4.97
C ILE A 129 7.46 -6.22 4.23
N LYS A 130 8.44 -5.48 3.70
CA LYS A 130 9.59 -6.03 2.97
C LYS A 130 10.76 -6.26 3.93
N ALA A 131 11.31 -7.48 3.94
CA ALA A 131 12.49 -7.87 4.71
C ALA A 131 12.44 -7.40 6.18
N ASP A 132 11.26 -7.51 6.79
CA ASP A 132 10.96 -7.05 8.15
C ASP A 132 11.17 -5.53 8.41
N ASN A 133 11.45 -4.74 7.37
CA ASN A 133 11.64 -3.30 7.44
C ASN A 133 10.31 -2.55 7.22
N TRP A 134 9.79 -1.99 8.32
CA TRP A 134 8.51 -1.27 8.37
C TRP A 134 8.50 0.08 7.65
N ASP A 135 9.63 0.59 7.19
CA ASP A 135 9.70 1.77 6.33
C ASP A 135 9.20 1.45 4.90
N TYR A 136 9.41 0.21 4.45
CA TYR A 136 9.03 -0.27 3.13
C TYR A 136 7.72 -1.05 3.18
N ARG A 137 6.62 -0.31 3.29
CA ARG A 137 5.27 -0.87 3.30
C ARG A 137 4.72 -1.02 1.89
N MET A 138 4.03 -2.13 1.64
CA MET A 138 3.32 -2.41 0.39
C MET A 138 1.83 -2.62 0.68
N CYS A 139 0.96 -2.04 -0.16
CA CYS A 139 -0.48 -2.23 -0.01
C CYS A 139 -0.89 -3.61 -0.54
N TYR A 140 -1.99 -4.15 -0.03
CA TYR A 140 -2.44 -5.51 -0.38
C TYR A 140 -2.60 -5.75 -1.88
N ARG A 141 -3.13 -4.77 -2.63
CA ARG A 141 -3.26 -4.90 -4.09
C ARG A 141 -1.90 -5.05 -4.80
N CYS A 142 -0.88 -4.30 -4.38
CA CYS A 142 0.46 -4.45 -4.94
C CYS A 142 1.09 -5.76 -4.51
N TYR A 143 0.89 -6.16 -3.25
CA TYR A 143 1.35 -7.45 -2.73
C TYR A 143 0.81 -8.60 -3.58
N THR A 144 -0.51 -8.70 -3.77
CA THR A 144 -1.13 -9.77 -4.57
C THR A 144 -0.59 -9.79 -6.00
N ASN A 145 -0.40 -8.62 -6.61
CA ASN A 145 0.18 -8.53 -7.95
C ASN A 145 1.64 -8.99 -7.97
N THR A 146 2.46 -8.57 -7.00
CA THR A 146 3.86 -8.97 -6.90
C THR A 146 3.98 -10.49 -6.77
N ILE A 147 3.19 -11.11 -5.90
CA ILE A 147 3.16 -12.57 -5.74
C ILE A 147 2.67 -13.25 -7.03
N HIS A 148 1.63 -12.70 -7.67
CA HIS A 148 1.12 -13.26 -8.93
C HIS A 148 2.17 -13.25 -10.06
N TYR A 149 3.01 -12.22 -10.12
CA TYR A 149 4.08 -12.11 -11.11
C TYR A 149 5.39 -12.79 -10.69
N GLY A 150 5.47 -13.41 -9.50
CA GLY A 150 6.70 -14.06 -9.02
C GLY A 150 7.83 -13.09 -8.67
N MET A 151 7.50 -11.84 -8.29
CA MET A 151 8.45 -10.74 -8.07
C MET A 151 8.72 -10.46 -6.58
N GLU A 152 8.40 -11.41 -5.70
CA GLU A 152 8.49 -11.27 -4.24
C GLU A 152 9.89 -10.97 -3.69
N ASN A 153 10.95 -11.40 -4.38
CA ASN A 153 12.34 -11.18 -3.96
C ASN A 153 13.00 -9.99 -4.68
N ASP A 154 12.36 -9.46 -5.72
CA ASP A 154 12.96 -8.51 -6.66
C ASP A 154 12.41 -7.07 -6.53
N THR A 155 11.39 -6.86 -5.68
CA THR A 155 10.64 -5.58 -5.62
C THR A 155 10.85 -4.77 -4.36
#